data_AF-X1IWF6-F1
#
_entry.id   AF-X1IWF6-F1
#
_cell.length_a   1.000
_cell.length_b   1.000
_cell.length_c   1.000
_cell.angle_alpha   90.00
_cell.angle_beta   90.00
_cell.angle_gamma   90.00
#
_symmetry.space_group_name_H-M   'P 1'
#
loop_
_entity.id
_entity.type
_entity.pdbx_description
1 polymer ?
#
loop_
_entity_poly.entity_id
_entity_poly.type
_entity_poly.pdbx_seq_one_letter_code
_entity_poly.pdbx_strand_id
1 'polypeptide(L)'
;SNERINRRRTELRREIKETEKKLEQVKKSHIDPTRVEELCGVVSQNLSDFGDTEKKLALEVFKIKVWIDGKSVILDGVFPTPSEACAMSQHS
;
A
#
# COMPACT_ATOMS: atom_id res chain seq x y z
N SER A 1 43.24 11.82 -26.82
CA SER A 1 42.15 12.46 -26.07
C SER A 1 40.73 12.04 -26.48
N ASN A 2 40.51 11.10 -27.41
CA ASN A 2 39.15 10.63 -27.76
C ASN A 2 38.64 9.45 -26.90
N GLU A 3 39.52 8.57 -26.46
CA GLU A 3 39.11 7.37 -25.70
C GLU A 3 38.52 7.70 -24.32
N ARG A 4 39.08 8.69 -23.61
CA ARG A 4 38.56 9.14 -22.30
C ARG A 4 37.15 9.73 -22.43
N ILE A 5 36.88 10.45 -23.52
CA ILE A 5 35.56 11.03 -23.81
C ILE A 5 34.57 9.92 -24.17
N ASN A 6 34.98 8.94 -24.98
CA ASN A 6 34.13 7.80 -25.34
C ASN A 6 33.81 6.88 -24.14
N ARG A 7 34.76 6.65 -23.24
CA ARG A 7 34.51 5.90 -21.99
C ARG A 7 33.48 6.62 -21.13
N ARG A 8 33.69 7.91 -20.87
CA ARG A 8 32.77 8.72 -20.05
C ARG A 8 31.37 8.83 -20.66
N ARG A 9 31.27 8.90 -21.99
CA ARG A 9 29.97 8.88 -22.70
C ARG A 9 29.26 7.53 -22.53
N THR A 10 30.00 6.43 -22.54
CA THR A 10 29.42 5.09 -22.34
C THR A 10 28.94 4.88 -20.91
N GLU A 11 29.71 5.38 -19.95
CA GLU A 11 29.42 5.32 -18.51
C GLU A 11 28.15 6.11 -18.18
N LEU A 12 28.06 7.37 -18.66
CA LEU A 12 26.86 8.20 -18.51
C LEU A 12 25.62 7.58 -19.15
N ARG A 13 25.76 6.94 -20.33
CA ARG A 13 24.63 6.23 -20.97
C ARG A 13 24.14 5.05 -20.14
N ARG A 14 25.04 4.37 -19.42
CA ARG A 14 24.69 3.26 -18.54
C ARG A 14 23.96 3.77 -17.30
N GLU A 15 24.46 4.84 -16.69
CA GLU A 15 23.82 5.48 -15.53
C GLU A 15 22.43 6.04 -15.86
N ILE A 16 22.25 6.65 -17.04
CA ILE A 16 20.94 7.11 -17.50
C ILE A 16 19.95 5.95 -17.58
N LYS A 17 20.32 4.86 -18.27
CA LYS A 17 19.45 3.68 -18.39
C LYS A 17 19.10 3.05 -17.05
N GLU A 18 20.07 3.00 -16.13
CA GLU A 18 19.83 2.45 -14.79
C GLU A 18 18.87 3.34 -13.99
N THR A 19 19.03 4.66 -14.11
CA THR A 19 18.18 5.65 -13.44
C THR A 19 16.77 5.64 -14.02
N GLU A 20 16.61 5.54 -15.35
CA GLU A 20 15.31 5.38 -16.01
C GLU A 20 14.60 4.10 -15.55
N LYS A 21 15.33 2.98 -15.44
CA LYS A 21 14.78 1.72 -14.94
C LYS A 21 14.30 1.85 -13.49
N LYS A 22 15.08 2.51 -12.63
CA LYS A 22 14.70 2.80 -11.23
C LYS A 22 13.46 3.70 -11.17
N LEU A 23 13.39 4.74 -12.01
CA LEU A 23 12.23 5.62 -12.09
C LEU A 23 10.97 4.87 -12.52
N GLU A 24 11.08 3.96 -13.48
CA GLU A 24 9.93 3.18 -13.95
C GLU A 24 9.47 2.14 -12.92
N GLN A 25 10.40 1.57 -12.15
CA GLN A 25 10.05 0.73 -10.99
C GLN A 25 9.30 1.54 -9.93
N VAL A 26 9.79 2.73 -9.60
CA VAL A 26 9.15 3.63 -8.61
C VAL A 26 7.77 4.07 -9.09
N LYS A 27 7.61 4.41 -10.37
CA LYS A 27 6.29 4.76 -10.95
C LYS A 27 5.30 3.60 -10.90
N LYS A 28 5.75 2.36 -11.12
CA LYS A 28 4.90 1.16 -11.01
C LYS A 28 4.56 0.82 -9.55
N SER A 29 5.43 1.16 -8.61
CA SER A 29 5.21 0.92 -7.17
C SER A 29 4.54 2.09 -6.45
N HIS A 30 4.32 3.23 -7.10
CA HIS A 30 3.66 4.36 -6.47
C HIS A 30 2.16 4.09 -6.41
N ILE A 31 1.76 3.45 -5.32
CA ILE A 31 0.38 3.31 -4.92
C ILE A 31 -0.10 4.71 -4.51
N ASP A 32 -1.08 5.23 -5.24
CA ASP A 32 -1.73 6.49 -4.93
C ASP A 32 -2.58 6.30 -3.64
N PRO A 33 -2.19 6.92 -2.52
CA PRO A 33 -2.86 6.72 -1.24
C PRO A 33 -4.32 7.18 -1.28
N THR A 34 -4.63 8.22 -2.06
CA THR A 34 -6.00 8.74 -2.20
C THR A 34 -6.89 7.73 -2.92
N ARG A 35 -6.37 7.06 -3.96
CA ARG A 35 -7.11 5.98 -4.63
C ARG A 35 -7.32 4.76 -3.74
N VAL A 36 -6.39 4.48 -2.83
CA VAL A 36 -6.56 3.41 -1.84
C VAL A 36 -7.64 3.79 -0.83
N GLU A 37 -7.64 5.03 -0.32
CA GLU A 37 -8.67 5.52 0.59
C GLU A 37 -10.07 5.51 -0.05
N GLU A 38 -10.19 5.94 -1.30
CA GLU A 38 -11.45 5.88 -2.07
C GLU A 38 -11.94 4.43 -2.23
N LEU A 39 -11.03 3.51 -2.59
CA LEU A 39 -11.37 2.09 -2.71
C LEU A 39 -11.79 1.50 -1.36
N CYS A 40 -11.07 1.80 -0.28
CA CYS A 40 -11.40 1.38 1.07
C CYS A 40 -12.76 1.93 1.50
N GLY A 41 -13.08 3.18 1.17
CA GLY A 41 -14.37 3.79 1.44
C GLY A 41 -15.52 3.08 0.73
N VAL A 42 -15.35 2.79 -0.57
CA VAL A 42 -16.35 2.04 -1.37
C VAL A 42 -16.54 0.62 -0.85
N VAL A 43 -15.45 -0.09 -0.53
CA VAL A 43 -15.54 -1.44 0.04
C VAL A 43 -16.24 -1.41 1.39
N SER A 44 -15.91 -0.46 2.26
CA SER A 44 -16.50 -0.36 3.61
C SER A 44 -18.01 -0.09 3.55
N GLN A 45 -18.47 0.79 2.66
CA GLN A 45 -19.90 1.07 2.45
C GLN A 45 -20.65 -0.17 1.95
N ASN A 46 -20.05 -0.94 1.03
CA ASN A 46 -20.67 -2.18 0.56
C ASN A 46 -20.69 -3.26 1.64
N LEU A 47 -19.65 -3.35 2.49
CA LEU A 47 -19.60 -4.34 3.57
C LEU A 47 -20.65 -4.13 4.65
N SER A 48 -21.09 -2.89 4.92
CA SER A 48 -22.19 -2.64 5.86
C SER A 48 -23.50 -3.30 5.42
N ASP A 49 -23.77 -3.27 4.11
CA ASP A 49 -25.02 -3.75 3.51
C ASP A 49 -25.00 -5.26 3.22
N PHE A 50 -23.84 -5.90 3.33
CA PHE A 50 -23.68 -7.35 3.14
C PHE A 50 -24.31 -8.15 4.29
N GLY A 51 -24.87 -9.32 3.96
CA GLY A 51 -25.28 -10.33 4.92
C GLY A 51 -24.10 -11.04 5.58
N ASP A 52 -24.38 -11.86 6.59
CA ASP A 52 -23.33 -12.51 7.41
C ASP A 52 -22.38 -13.40 6.59
N THR A 53 -22.89 -14.12 5.60
CA THR A 53 -22.09 -14.98 4.72
C THR A 53 -21.15 -14.17 3.84
N GLU A 54 -21.63 -13.07 3.28
CA GLU A 54 -20.86 -12.17 2.41
C GLU A 54 -19.77 -11.43 3.20
N LYS A 55 -20.09 -11.02 4.44
CA LYS A 55 -19.11 -10.45 5.39
C LYS A 55 -17.99 -11.44 5.71
N LYS A 56 -18.30 -12.70 5.98
CA LYS A 56 -17.29 -13.75 6.20
C LYS A 56 -16.40 -13.96 4.98
N LEU A 57 -17.00 -14.06 3.79
CA LEU A 57 -16.26 -14.24 2.56
C LEU A 57 -15.33 -13.05 2.28
N ALA A 58 -15.80 -11.83 2.54
CA ALA A 58 -14.98 -10.64 2.39
C ALA A 58 -13.78 -10.64 3.36
N LEU A 59 -13.99 -10.99 4.64
CA LEU A 59 -12.88 -11.11 5.60
C LEU A 59 -11.83 -12.13 5.14
N GLU A 60 -12.26 -13.27 4.57
CA GLU A 60 -11.35 -14.28 4.00
C GLU A 60 -10.59 -13.75 2.78
N VAL A 61 -11.27 -13.07 1.85
CA VAL A 61 -10.66 -12.50 0.64
C VAL A 61 -9.64 -11.41 0.98
N PHE A 62 -9.97 -10.54 1.93
CA PHE A 62 -9.08 -9.49 2.41
C PHE A 62 -8.00 -10.01 3.38
N LYS A 63 -8.05 -11.30 3.75
CA LYS A 63 -7.15 -11.93 4.71
C LYS A 63 -7.12 -11.21 6.06
N ILE A 64 -8.26 -10.62 6.45
CA ILE A 64 -8.42 -9.95 7.72
C ILE A 64 -8.58 -11.02 8.80
N LYS A 65 -7.76 -10.94 9.84
CA LYS A 65 -7.85 -11.84 10.99
C LYS A 65 -8.50 -11.10 12.14
N VAL A 66 -9.48 -11.74 12.75
CA VAL A 66 -10.19 -11.25 13.93
C VAL A 66 -9.85 -12.15 15.11
N TRP A 67 -9.22 -11.58 16.12
CA TRP A 67 -8.95 -12.25 17.39
C TRP A 67 -9.85 -11.64 18.46
N ILE A 68 -10.52 -12.50 19.23
CA ILE A 68 -11.37 -12.07 20.33
C ILE A 68 -10.72 -12.59 21.62
N ASP A 69 -10.29 -11.68 22.49
CA ASP A 69 -9.78 -12.00 23.82
C ASP A 69 -10.62 -11.30 24.89
N GLY A 70 -11.57 -12.05 25.47
CA GLY A 70 -12.50 -11.59 26.49
C GLY A 70 -13.36 -10.42 26.03
N LYS A 71 -12.95 -9.20 26.40
CA LYS A 71 -13.61 -7.94 26.02
C LYS A 71 -12.89 -7.18 24.89
N SER A 72 -11.76 -7.69 24.42
CA SER A 72 -10.97 -7.06 23.37
C SER A 72 -11.15 -7.76 22.04
N VAL A 73 -11.21 -6.96 20.97
CA VAL A 73 -11.23 -7.45 19.59
C VAL A 73 -10.00 -6.86 18.91
N ILE A 74 -9.15 -7.72 18.38
CA ILE A 74 -7.93 -7.34 17.66
C ILE A 74 -8.14 -7.70 16.19
N LEU A 75 -7.94 -6.71 15.32
CA LEU A 75 -8.02 -6.87 13.88
C LEU A 75 -6.61 -6.77 13.29
N ASP A 76 -6.21 -7.79 12.53
CA ASP A 76 -4.96 -7.82 11.78
C ASP A 76 -5.27 -7.85 10.28
N GLY A 77 -4.47 -7.14 9.47
CA GLY A 77 -4.69 -6.95 8.04
C GLY A 77 -5.66 -5.83 7.66
N VAL A 78 -6.02 -4.94 8.60
CA VAL A 78 -6.88 -3.78 8.34
C VAL A 78 -6.03 -2.50 8.28
N PHE A 79 -6.24 -1.68 7.26
CA PHE A 79 -5.66 -0.33 7.23
C PHE A 79 -6.45 0.57 8.19
N PRO A 80 -5.81 1.19 9.19
CA PRO A 80 -6.48 2.10 10.09
C PRO A 80 -6.96 3.32 9.31
N THR A 81 -8.17 3.79 9.60
CA THR A 81 -8.63 5.05 9.04
C THR A 81 -7.84 6.23 9.67
N PRO A 82 -7.71 7.38 9.00
CA PRO A 82 -6.94 8.52 9.53
C PRO A 82 -7.38 8.97 10.93
N SER A 83 -8.68 8.81 11.26
CA SER A 83 -9.23 9.09 12.59
C SER A 83 -8.68 8.16 13.68
N GLU A 84 -8.40 6.90 13.35
CA GLU A 84 -7.89 5.89 14.28
C GLU A 84 -6.36 5.99 14.44
N ALA A 85 -5.65 6.35 13.37
CA ALA A 85 -4.20 6.57 13.41
C ALA A 85 -3.80 7.71 14.36
N CYS A 86 -4.61 8.79 14.42
CA CYS A 86 -4.41 9.90 15.35
C CYS A 86 -4.64 9.49 16.81
N ALA A 87 -5.56 8.56 17.10
CA ALA A 87 -5.81 8.08 18.45
C ALA A 87 -4.68 7.16 18.96
N MET A 88 -4.08 6.35 18.08
CA MET A 88 -2.98 5.45 18.46
C MET A 88 -1.64 6.17 18.69
N SER A 89 -1.46 7.37 18.13
CA SER A 89 -0.23 8.17 18.29
C SER A 89 -0.18 8.97 19.61
N GLN A 90 -1.31 9.06 20.34
CA GLN A 90 -1.40 9.82 21.60
C GLN A 90 -1.15 8.96 22.85
N HIS A 91 -0.81 7.68 22.68
CA HIS A 91 -0.50 6.75 23.77
C HIS A 91 0.93 6.16 23.72
N SER A 92 1.82 6.77 22.94
CA SER A 92 3.26 6.48 22.95
C SER A 92 4.06 7.42 23.84
#